data_AF-A0A969BXF1-F1
#
_entry.id   AF-A0A969BXF1-F1
#
_cell.length_a   1.000
_cell.length_b   1.000
_cell.length_c   1.000
_cell.angle_alpha   90.00
_cell.angle_beta   90.00
_cell.angle_gamma   90.00
#
_symmetry.space_group_name_H-M   'P 1'
#
loop_
_entity.id
_entity.type
_entity.pdbx_description
1 polymer ?
#
loop_
_entity_poly.entity_id
_entity_poly.type
_entity_poly.pdbx_seq_one_letter_code
_entity_poly.pdbx_strand_id
1 'polypeptide(L)'
;MILSQQSLSPQLIQALADYTLCTPNRLNNLWRLAQYMDIHQVSGDIVECGTYKGGTAAALASTLICNQRHLWLYDSFEGMPETTEKDGVDASHWVGSCVAAQADVEAALALVGLPGDRYTIRPGWFSDTFKAPLPDTIALLHCDADWYVSVTEVLETLYERIVEGGCIVFDDFGFWEGCREAVFDFCKQRGIAPLIERVGPDQAFWIKGRTHNRGLDHTWVQEFINAKHPNDQASSPLDPPRRLSMMAKSEQTYITQYCQNRFENQGKIVELGCWLGSATLSMAQGLVAAGRRPTPLIHAYDIFIWDNSMTAFLGGQPLSYPLETGDSFLPQYLREIESCKEWVQVHAGDLCQETWSGEPIEFLFVDAMKSWELSQHIVRQFLRR
;
A
#
# COMPACT_ATOMS: atom_id res chain seq x y z
N MET A 1 2.53 3.90 16.96
CA MET A 1 1.43 4.77 17.42
C MET A 1 0.13 4.11 17.02
N ILE A 2 -0.43 3.31 17.92
CA ILE A 2 -1.63 2.53 17.66
C ILE A 2 -2.82 3.50 17.79
N LEU A 3 -3.28 4.03 16.66
CA LEU A 3 -4.66 4.53 16.57
C LEU A 3 -5.55 3.42 17.13
N SER A 4 -6.37 3.74 18.14
CA SER A 4 -7.20 2.79 18.88
C SER A 4 -7.83 1.74 17.96
N GLN A 5 -8.05 0.51 18.45
CA GLN A 5 -8.73 -0.57 17.69
C GLN A 5 -10.18 -0.23 17.28
N GLN A 6 -10.61 1.01 17.47
CA GLN A 6 -11.90 1.49 17.02
C GLN A 6 -11.92 1.53 15.48
N SER A 7 -13.09 1.22 14.96
CA SER A 7 -13.43 1.25 13.54
C SER A 7 -14.79 1.92 13.40
N LEU A 8 -15.07 2.41 12.20
CA LEU A 8 -16.40 2.80 11.79
C LEU A 8 -17.36 1.62 12.07
N SER A 9 -18.53 1.91 12.63
CA SER A 9 -19.43 0.82 13.04
C SER A 9 -19.85 -0.02 11.83
N PRO A 10 -19.93 -1.37 11.96
CA PRO A 10 -20.37 -2.22 10.86
C PRO A 10 -21.74 -1.83 10.30
N GLN A 11 -22.64 -1.33 11.16
CA GLN A 11 -23.95 -0.84 10.76
C GLN A 11 -23.86 0.39 9.86
N LEU A 12 -22.96 1.33 10.16
CA LEU A 12 -22.74 2.49 9.31
C LEU A 12 -22.06 2.09 7.99
N ILE A 13 -21.05 1.22 8.03
CA ILE A 13 -20.43 0.68 6.81
C ILE A 13 -21.48 0.06 5.89
N GLN A 14 -22.39 -0.76 6.44
CA GLN A 14 -23.46 -1.38 5.67
C GLN A 14 -24.46 -0.35 5.11
N ALA A 15 -24.77 0.71 5.87
CA ALA A 15 -25.66 1.78 5.43
C ALA A 15 -25.04 2.64 4.32
N LEU A 16 -23.71 2.78 4.29
CA LEU A 16 -22.97 3.55 3.29
C LEU A 16 -22.65 2.75 2.01
N ALA A 17 -22.92 1.44 1.99
CA ALA A 17 -22.56 0.57 0.88
C ALA A 17 -23.18 0.99 -0.47
N ASP A 18 -24.37 1.60 -0.46
CA ASP A 18 -25.04 2.09 -1.67
C ASP A 18 -24.56 3.49 -2.11
N TYR A 19 -23.77 4.17 -1.26
CA TYR A 19 -23.30 5.55 -1.43
C TYR A 19 -21.81 5.65 -1.77
N THR A 20 -21.09 4.53 -1.86
CA THR A 20 -19.65 4.54 -2.17
C THR A 20 -19.22 3.28 -2.91
N LEU A 21 -18.14 3.38 -3.68
CA LEU A 21 -17.43 2.24 -4.24
C LEU A 21 -16.25 1.80 -3.35
N CYS A 22 -15.98 2.55 -2.27
CA CYS A 22 -14.92 2.24 -1.33
C CYS A 22 -15.18 0.94 -0.56
N THR A 23 -14.12 0.15 -0.38
CA THR A 23 -14.17 -1.00 0.53
C THR A 23 -14.33 -0.54 1.98
N PRO A 24 -14.84 -1.40 2.88
CA PRO A 24 -14.88 -1.14 4.32
C PRO A 24 -13.53 -0.72 4.92
N ASN A 25 -12.41 -1.21 4.38
CA ASN A 25 -11.07 -0.84 4.84
C ASN A 25 -10.72 0.62 4.48
N ARG A 26 -11.09 1.09 3.28
CA ARG A 26 -10.86 2.48 2.87
C ARG A 26 -11.73 3.45 3.70
N LEU A 27 -13.01 3.11 3.90
CA LEU A 27 -13.91 3.90 4.76
C LEU A 27 -13.37 4.00 6.20
N ASN A 28 -12.92 2.88 6.76
CA ASN A 28 -12.30 2.84 8.08
C ASN A 28 -11.03 3.69 8.14
N ASN A 29 -10.20 3.67 7.10
CA ASN A 29 -8.99 4.47 7.08
C ASN A 29 -9.29 5.98 7.07
N LEU A 30 -10.20 6.44 6.21
CA LEU A 30 -10.63 7.85 6.17
C LEU A 30 -11.16 8.30 7.54
N TRP A 31 -12.02 7.49 8.16
CA TRP A 31 -12.53 7.76 9.50
C TRP A 31 -11.41 7.85 10.56
N ARG A 32 -10.45 6.91 10.55
CA ARG A 32 -9.31 6.93 11.48
C ARG A 32 -8.40 8.13 11.29
N LEU A 33 -8.18 8.54 10.04
CA LEU A 33 -7.37 9.73 9.73
C LEU A 33 -8.09 11.02 10.13
N ALA A 34 -9.41 11.11 9.95
CA ALA A 34 -10.18 12.24 10.45
C ALA A 34 -10.13 12.32 11.99
N GLN A 35 -10.29 11.19 12.69
CA GLN A 35 -10.10 11.14 14.15
C GLN A 35 -8.67 11.51 14.58
N TYR A 36 -7.66 11.10 13.82
CA TYR A 36 -6.27 11.45 14.09
C TYR A 36 -6.08 12.96 14.14
N MET A 37 -6.69 13.70 13.19
CA MET A 37 -6.60 15.17 13.19
C MET A 37 -7.14 15.78 14.48
N ASP A 38 -8.21 15.22 15.03
CA ASP A 38 -8.81 15.72 16.27
C ASP A 38 -7.99 15.36 17.50
N ILE A 39 -7.55 14.10 17.61
CA ILE A 39 -6.73 13.62 18.73
C ILE A 39 -5.43 14.42 18.83
N HIS A 40 -4.83 14.76 17.67
CA HIS A 40 -3.60 15.52 17.59
C HIS A 40 -3.81 17.04 17.48
N GLN A 41 -5.06 17.51 17.59
CA GLN A 41 -5.42 18.93 17.56
C GLN A 41 -4.87 19.68 16.34
N VAL A 42 -4.78 18.99 15.19
CA VAL A 42 -4.34 19.58 13.92
C VAL A 42 -5.43 20.56 13.46
N SER A 43 -5.15 21.85 13.32
CA SER A 43 -6.16 22.84 12.93
C SER A 43 -6.55 22.75 11.44
N GLY A 44 -7.78 23.13 11.10
CA GLY A 44 -8.24 23.27 9.72
C GLY A 44 -9.45 22.41 9.38
N ASP A 45 -9.97 22.57 8.17
CA ASP A 45 -11.17 21.87 7.70
C ASP A 45 -10.84 20.52 7.07
N ILE A 46 -11.89 19.75 6.77
CA ILE A 46 -11.81 18.54 5.94
C ILE A 46 -12.28 18.87 4.54
N VAL A 47 -11.53 18.41 3.54
CA VAL A 47 -11.86 18.58 2.13
C VAL A 47 -11.87 17.23 1.43
N GLU A 48 -12.89 16.98 0.62
CA GLU A 48 -12.98 15.86 -0.31
C GLU A 48 -13.16 16.38 -1.74
N CYS A 49 -12.40 15.82 -2.67
CA CYS A 49 -12.46 16.14 -4.10
C CYS A 49 -12.76 14.85 -4.86
N GLY A 50 -13.98 14.76 -5.41
CA GLY A 50 -14.59 13.51 -5.87
C GLY A 50 -15.38 12.84 -4.74
N THR A 51 -16.70 12.88 -4.84
CA THR A 51 -17.62 12.49 -3.76
C THR A 51 -18.57 11.38 -4.20
N TYR A 52 -18.87 11.29 -5.50
CA TYR A 52 -19.88 10.40 -6.05
C TYR A 52 -21.21 10.56 -5.28
N LYS A 53 -21.67 9.52 -4.59
CA LYS A 53 -22.89 9.53 -3.78
C LYS A 53 -22.64 9.92 -2.31
N GLY A 54 -21.42 10.25 -1.92
CA GLY A 54 -21.08 10.82 -0.62
C GLY A 54 -20.87 9.82 0.53
N GLY A 55 -20.67 8.53 0.26
CA GLY A 55 -20.43 7.55 1.32
C GLY A 55 -19.11 7.78 2.07
N THR A 56 -18.06 8.18 1.37
CA THR A 56 -16.77 8.61 1.95
C THR A 56 -16.91 9.94 2.69
N ALA A 57 -17.63 10.91 2.12
CA ALA A 57 -18.03 12.16 2.79
C ALA A 57 -18.70 11.89 4.14
N ALA A 58 -19.65 10.95 4.18
CA ALA A 58 -20.37 10.57 5.39
C ALA A 58 -19.45 9.86 6.42
N ALA A 59 -18.52 9.02 5.96
CA ALA A 59 -17.52 8.40 6.83
C ALA A 59 -16.64 9.45 7.51
N LEU A 60 -16.13 10.44 6.75
CA LEU A 60 -15.39 11.60 7.29
C LEU A 60 -16.26 12.42 8.26
N ALA A 61 -17.48 12.78 7.83
CA ALA A 61 -18.45 13.57 8.59
C ALA A 61 -18.84 12.96 9.94
N SER A 62 -18.86 11.63 10.06
CA SER A 62 -19.21 10.95 11.31
C SER A 62 -18.27 11.28 12.48
N THR A 63 -17.04 11.75 12.19
CA THR A 63 -16.10 12.25 13.21
C THR A 63 -16.37 13.70 13.62
N LEU A 64 -17.05 14.45 12.75
CA LEU A 64 -17.24 15.91 12.86
C LEU A 64 -18.37 16.33 13.80
N ILE A 65 -19.22 15.39 14.19
CA ILE A 65 -20.38 15.64 15.08
C ILE A 65 -19.93 16.27 16.41
N CYS A 66 -18.76 15.86 16.91
CA CYS A 66 -18.22 16.31 18.19
C CYS A 66 -17.18 17.44 18.07
N ASN A 67 -16.84 17.88 16.85
CA ASN A 67 -15.87 18.96 16.62
C ASN A 67 -16.53 20.13 15.85
N GLN A 68 -15.75 21.17 15.53
CA GLN A 68 -16.22 22.39 14.85
C GLN A 68 -15.67 22.55 13.42
N ARG A 69 -15.07 21.50 12.83
CA ARG A 69 -14.51 21.59 11.47
C ARG A 69 -15.62 21.66 10.44
N HIS A 70 -15.36 22.37 9.36
CA HIS A 70 -16.24 22.38 8.20
C HIS A 70 -15.84 21.26 7.22
N LEU A 71 -16.82 20.70 6.51
CA LEU A 71 -16.59 19.72 5.45
C LEU A 71 -16.83 20.36 4.08
N TRP A 72 -15.80 20.39 3.25
CA TRP A 72 -15.88 20.91 1.88
C TRP A 72 -15.88 19.77 0.87
N LEU A 73 -16.91 19.74 0.02
CA LEU A 73 -17.16 18.66 -0.91
C LEU A 73 -17.17 19.23 -2.34
N TYR A 74 -16.24 18.78 -3.17
CA TYR A 74 -16.11 19.21 -4.57
C TYR A 74 -16.37 18.03 -5.50
N ASP A 75 -17.30 18.18 -6.44
CA ASP A 75 -17.65 17.14 -7.40
C ASP A 75 -18.33 17.77 -8.63
N SER A 76 -18.10 17.20 -9.81
CA SER A 76 -18.81 17.65 -11.01
C SER A 76 -20.29 17.28 -10.96
N PHE A 77 -20.64 16.14 -10.36
CA PHE A 77 -21.93 15.45 -10.50
C PHE A 77 -22.32 15.14 -11.95
N GLU A 78 -21.37 15.29 -12.88
CA GLU A 78 -21.53 15.06 -14.31
C GLU A 78 -20.75 13.81 -14.77
N GLY A 79 -20.14 13.09 -13.82
CA GLY A 79 -19.33 11.91 -14.06
C GLY A 79 -17.85 12.22 -14.31
N MET A 80 -17.10 11.19 -14.66
CA MET A 80 -15.65 11.29 -14.84
C MET A 80 -15.28 12.05 -16.13
N PRO A 81 -14.29 12.96 -16.09
CA PRO A 81 -13.88 13.73 -17.27
C PRO A 81 -13.12 12.87 -18.29
N GLU A 82 -12.89 13.44 -19.47
CA GLU A 82 -12.01 12.87 -20.50
C GLU A 82 -10.60 12.60 -19.95
N THR A 83 -9.98 11.55 -20.46
CA THR A 83 -8.66 11.08 -20.00
C THR A 83 -7.53 11.58 -20.90
N THR A 84 -6.31 11.40 -20.41
CA THR A 84 -5.06 11.63 -21.11
C THR A 84 -4.25 10.33 -21.20
N GLU A 85 -3.17 10.34 -21.98
CA GLU A 85 -2.26 9.17 -22.07
C GLU A 85 -1.67 8.75 -20.71
N LYS A 86 -1.59 9.68 -19.74
CA LYS A 86 -1.06 9.40 -18.40
C LYS A 86 -2.01 8.59 -17.52
N ASP A 87 -3.29 8.52 -17.87
CA ASP A 87 -4.31 7.88 -17.04
C ASP A 87 -4.37 6.36 -17.21
N GLY A 88 -3.64 5.82 -18.18
CA GLY A 88 -3.65 4.39 -18.50
C GLY A 88 -4.73 4.02 -19.52
N VAL A 89 -4.54 2.88 -20.19
CA VAL A 89 -5.38 2.46 -21.32
C VAL A 89 -6.82 2.13 -20.91
N ASP A 90 -7.03 1.70 -19.67
CA ASP A 90 -8.34 1.29 -19.19
C ASP A 90 -9.18 2.47 -18.66
N ALA A 91 -8.57 3.62 -18.37
CA ALA A 91 -9.25 4.79 -17.83
C ALA A 91 -10.34 5.33 -18.79
N SER A 92 -10.12 5.24 -20.10
CA SER A 92 -11.11 5.71 -21.09
C SER A 92 -12.45 4.99 -21.02
N HIS A 93 -12.50 3.77 -20.45
CA HIS A 93 -13.76 3.03 -20.27
C HIS A 93 -14.67 3.62 -19.19
N TRP A 94 -14.13 4.50 -18.33
CA TRP A 94 -14.84 5.10 -17.21
C TRP A 94 -15.29 6.54 -17.47
N VAL A 95 -14.93 7.14 -18.61
CA VAL A 95 -15.36 8.50 -18.99
C VAL A 95 -16.88 8.60 -18.97
N GLY A 96 -17.41 9.63 -18.30
CA GLY A 96 -18.84 9.86 -18.12
C GLY A 96 -19.55 8.88 -17.17
N SER A 97 -18.82 7.96 -16.53
CA SER A 97 -19.36 7.08 -15.49
C SER A 97 -19.35 7.75 -14.11
N CYS A 98 -19.77 7.03 -13.06
CA CYS A 98 -19.82 7.53 -11.68
C CYS A 98 -20.64 8.82 -11.49
N VAL A 99 -21.70 8.98 -12.29
CA VAL A 99 -22.66 10.09 -12.15
C VAL A 99 -23.50 9.90 -10.89
N ALA A 100 -23.64 10.95 -10.10
CA ALA A 100 -24.49 11.01 -8.92
C ALA A 100 -25.16 12.39 -8.84
N ALA A 101 -26.18 12.53 -7.99
CA ALA A 101 -26.78 13.82 -7.69
C ALA A 101 -26.26 14.37 -6.37
N GLN A 102 -26.22 15.70 -6.24
CA GLN A 102 -25.97 16.37 -4.95
C GLN A 102 -26.89 15.82 -3.82
N ALA A 103 -28.13 15.47 -4.16
CA ALA A 103 -29.09 14.90 -3.21
C ALA A 103 -28.65 13.53 -2.63
N ASP A 104 -27.85 12.76 -3.38
CA ASP A 104 -27.29 11.50 -2.87
C ASP A 104 -26.29 11.77 -1.74
N VAL A 105 -25.43 12.77 -1.92
CA VAL A 105 -24.46 13.21 -0.90
C VAL A 105 -25.18 13.73 0.34
N GLU A 106 -26.21 14.57 0.16
CA GLU A 106 -27.03 15.07 1.26
C GLU A 106 -27.72 13.93 2.03
N ALA A 107 -28.22 12.91 1.32
CA ALA A 107 -28.79 11.72 1.93
C ALA A 107 -27.76 10.92 2.73
N ALA A 108 -26.54 10.75 2.21
CA ALA A 108 -25.45 10.08 2.93
C ALA A 108 -25.05 10.84 4.21
N LEU A 109 -24.92 12.18 4.13
CA LEU A 109 -24.61 13.03 5.28
C LEU A 109 -25.73 13.01 6.34
N ALA A 110 -26.99 12.90 5.92
CA ALA A 110 -28.12 12.77 6.84
C ALA A 110 -28.07 11.49 7.68
N LEU A 111 -27.49 10.39 7.17
CA LEU A 111 -27.31 9.14 7.93
C LEU A 111 -26.42 9.32 9.17
N VAL A 112 -25.49 10.27 9.13
CA VAL A 112 -24.59 10.59 10.23
C VAL A 112 -25.00 11.86 11.00
N GLY A 113 -26.07 12.52 10.56
CA GLY A 113 -26.64 13.68 11.25
C GLY A 113 -25.77 14.93 11.23
N LEU A 114 -24.92 15.12 10.21
CA LEU A 114 -24.13 16.35 10.08
C LEU A 114 -25.06 17.53 9.74
N PRO A 115 -25.08 18.62 10.52
CA PRO A 115 -25.91 19.79 10.23
C PRO A 115 -25.58 20.44 8.88
N GLY A 116 -26.59 20.98 8.20
CA GLY A 116 -26.45 21.59 6.86
C GLY A 116 -25.51 22.80 6.79
N ASP A 117 -25.27 23.47 7.90
CA ASP A 117 -24.34 24.60 8.03
C ASP A 117 -22.89 24.17 8.31
N ARG A 118 -22.63 22.86 8.46
CA ARG A 118 -21.31 22.27 8.74
C ARG A 118 -20.64 21.66 7.51
N TYR A 119 -21.26 21.79 6.35
CA TYR A 119 -20.66 21.38 5.09
C TYR A 119 -20.98 22.36 3.95
N THR A 120 -20.21 22.27 2.88
CA THR A 120 -20.45 23.02 1.64
C THR A 120 -20.18 22.11 0.45
N ILE A 121 -21.21 21.89 -0.36
CA ILE A 121 -21.10 21.16 -1.62
C ILE A 121 -20.88 22.16 -2.76
N ARG A 122 -19.87 21.91 -3.57
CA ARG A 122 -19.48 22.70 -4.74
C ARG A 122 -19.71 21.88 -6.01
N PRO A 123 -20.92 21.92 -6.59
CA PRO A 123 -21.20 21.23 -7.84
C PRO A 123 -20.48 21.93 -9.01
N GLY A 124 -19.77 21.15 -9.81
CA GLY A 124 -19.07 21.58 -11.02
C GLY A 124 -17.61 21.12 -11.06
N TRP A 125 -16.99 21.26 -12.23
CA TRP A 125 -15.59 20.91 -12.45
C TRP A 125 -14.65 21.68 -11.51
N PHE A 126 -13.54 21.06 -11.10
CA PHE A 126 -12.55 21.69 -10.21
C PHE A 126 -12.07 23.05 -10.74
N SER A 127 -11.78 23.13 -12.05
CA SER A 127 -11.41 24.38 -12.71
C SER A 127 -12.40 25.53 -12.59
N ASP A 128 -13.67 25.25 -12.31
CA ASP A 128 -14.69 26.25 -12.04
C ASP A 128 -14.92 26.45 -10.55
N THR A 129 -15.02 25.36 -9.79
CA THR A 129 -15.34 25.42 -8.35
C THR A 129 -14.20 25.97 -7.50
N PHE A 130 -12.94 25.78 -7.90
CA PHE A 130 -11.78 26.35 -7.22
C PHE A 130 -11.59 27.86 -7.46
N LYS A 131 -12.38 28.47 -8.33
CA LYS A 131 -12.46 29.94 -8.48
C LYS A 131 -13.29 30.59 -7.35
N ALA A 132 -14.09 29.82 -6.63
CA ALA A 132 -14.89 30.28 -5.49
C ALA A 132 -14.06 30.30 -4.20
N PRO A 133 -14.58 30.88 -3.09
CA PRO A 133 -13.91 30.82 -1.80
C PRO A 133 -13.63 29.37 -1.37
N LEU A 134 -12.34 29.14 -1.07
CA LEU A 134 -11.76 27.89 -0.59
C LEU A 134 -11.66 27.91 0.95
N PRO A 135 -11.49 26.76 1.61
CA PRO A 135 -11.11 26.71 3.03
C PRO A 135 -9.82 27.50 3.29
N ASP A 136 -9.75 28.19 4.43
CA ASP A 136 -8.55 28.95 4.81
C ASP A 136 -7.38 28.00 5.11
N THR A 137 -7.64 26.96 5.91
CA THR A 137 -6.68 25.92 6.25
C THR A 137 -7.33 24.54 6.21
N ILE A 138 -6.55 23.52 5.86
CA ILE A 138 -7.01 22.14 5.67
C ILE A 138 -6.21 21.24 6.61
N ALA A 139 -6.93 20.45 7.43
CA ALA A 139 -6.34 19.41 8.27
C ALA A 139 -6.29 18.06 7.54
N LEU A 140 -7.30 17.77 6.73
CA LEU A 140 -7.35 16.54 5.93
C LEU A 140 -7.87 16.85 4.53
N LEU A 141 -7.10 16.47 3.51
CA LEU A 141 -7.52 16.42 2.12
C LEU A 141 -7.68 14.97 1.70
N HIS A 142 -8.87 14.59 1.27
CA HIS A 142 -9.14 13.34 0.55
C HIS A 142 -9.28 13.66 -0.94
N CYS A 143 -8.30 13.23 -1.72
CA CYS A 143 -8.23 13.39 -3.16
C CYS A 143 -8.67 12.09 -3.83
N ASP A 144 -9.93 12.04 -4.27
CA ASP A 144 -10.58 10.93 -4.96
C ASP A 144 -10.96 11.37 -6.39
N ALA A 145 -9.95 11.89 -7.11
CA ALA A 145 -10.11 12.61 -8.36
C ALA A 145 -9.63 11.83 -9.60
N ASP A 146 -9.15 10.59 -9.38
CA ASP A 146 -8.68 9.58 -10.34
C ASP A 146 -7.60 10.01 -11.36
N TRP A 147 -7.92 10.97 -12.21
CA TRP A 147 -7.14 11.34 -13.38
C TRP A 147 -5.99 12.30 -13.07
N TYR A 148 -4.93 12.22 -13.87
CA TYR A 148 -3.73 13.02 -13.76
C TYR A 148 -4.04 14.51 -13.69
N VAL A 149 -4.87 15.01 -14.59
CA VAL A 149 -5.23 16.44 -14.65
C VAL A 149 -6.00 16.86 -13.40
N SER A 150 -6.99 16.07 -13.00
CA SER A 150 -7.83 16.34 -11.82
C SER A 150 -7.02 16.33 -10.53
N VAL A 151 -6.17 15.30 -10.32
CA VAL A 151 -5.29 15.18 -9.15
C VAL A 151 -4.26 16.31 -9.13
N THR A 152 -3.70 16.68 -10.28
CA THR A 152 -2.78 17.81 -10.39
C THR A 152 -3.47 19.11 -9.97
N GLU A 153 -4.67 19.37 -10.48
CA GLU A 153 -5.44 20.58 -10.16
C GLU A 153 -5.80 20.66 -8.67
N VAL A 154 -6.19 19.54 -8.06
CA VAL A 154 -6.42 19.43 -6.60
C VAL A 154 -5.15 19.77 -5.82
N LEU A 155 -4.01 19.19 -6.18
CA LEU A 155 -2.75 19.41 -5.47
C LEU A 155 -2.22 20.84 -5.64
N GLU A 156 -2.22 21.37 -6.86
CA GLU A 156 -1.76 22.73 -7.14
C GLU A 156 -2.60 23.78 -6.42
N THR A 157 -3.90 23.53 -6.27
CA THR A 157 -4.84 24.46 -5.62
C THR A 157 -4.80 24.37 -4.09
N LEU A 158 -4.83 23.15 -3.55
CA LEU A 158 -5.13 22.94 -2.13
C LEU A 158 -3.90 22.66 -1.26
N TYR A 159 -2.78 22.18 -1.82
CA TYR A 159 -1.65 21.69 -1.02
C TYR A 159 -1.04 22.74 -0.07
N GLU A 160 -0.97 24.00 -0.49
CA GLU A 160 -0.43 25.10 0.34
C GLU A 160 -1.36 25.45 1.51
N ARG A 161 -2.64 25.08 1.44
CA ARG A 161 -3.63 25.31 2.50
C ARG A 161 -3.61 24.20 3.54
N ILE A 162 -2.99 23.07 3.23
CA ILE A 162 -2.82 21.96 4.16
C ILE A 162 -1.77 22.35 5.19
N VAL A 163 -2.15 22.29 6.46
CA VAL A 163 -1.25 22.67 7.56
C VAL A 163 -0.16 21.62 7.77
N GLU A 164 0.95 22.01 8.39
CA GLU A 164 1.93 21.04 8.90
C GLU A 164 1.25 20.08 9.89
N GLY A 165 1.51 18.77 9.74
CA GLY A 165 0.78 17.72 10.46
C GLY A 165 -0.58 17.35 9.86
N GLY A 166 -1.06 18.08 8.83
CA GLY A 166 -2.26 17.72 8.08
C GLY A 166 -2.04 16.49 7.19
N CYS A 167 -3.12 15.78 6.87
CA CYS A 167 -3.08 14.56 6.05
C CYS A 167 -3.55 14.82 4.62
N ILE A 168 -2.88 14.17 3.67
CA ILE A 168 -3.37 14.05 2.28
C ILE A 168 -3.56 12.58 1.99
N VAL A 169 -4.78 12.21 1.55
CA VAL A 169 -5.17 10.86 1.14
C VAL A 169 -5.43 10.88 -0.36
N PHE A 170 -4.91 9.89 -1.08
CA PHE A 170 -5.16 9.64 -2.49
C PHE A 170 -5.85 8.29 -2.62
N ASP A 171 -7.12 8.29 -3.04
CA ASP A 171 -7.94 7.07 -2.97
C ASP A 171 -7.43 5.96 -3.90
N ASP A 172 -7.00 6.34 -5.10
CA ASP A 172 -6.64 5.41 -6.16
C ASP A 172 -5.18 5.51 -6.63
N PHE A 173 -4.27 5.92 -5.73
CA PHE A 173 -2.83 6.01 -6.01
C PHE A 173 -2.21 4.71 -6.54
N GLY A 174 -2.69 3.57 -6.04
CA GLY A 174 -2.24 2.25 -6.44
C GLY A 174 -2.96 1.66 -7.63
N PHE A 175 -4.14 2.21 -7.97
CA PHE A 175 -5.01 1.69 -9.01
C PHE A 175 -4.81 2.45 -10.33
N TRP A 176 -4.94 3.77 -10.34
CA TRP A 176 -4.82 4.59 -11.54
C TRP A 176 -3.42 5.16 -11.74
N GLU A 177 -2.86 4.96 -12.95
CA GLU A 177 -1.57 5.53 -13.37
C GLU A 177 -1.56 7.05 -13.24
N GLY A 178 -2.64 7.71 -13.69
CA GLY A 178 -2.75 9.17 -13.71
C GLY A 178 -2.62 9.78 -12.32
N CYS A 179 -3.36 9.26 -11.34
CA CYS A 179 -3.26 9.66 -9.94
C CYS A 179 -1.81 9.54 -9.43
N ARG A 180 -1.19 8.37 -9.64
CA ARG A 180 0.19 8.11 -9.18
C ARG A 180 1.21 9.03 -9.83
N GLU A 181 1.11 9.23 -11.14
CA GLU A 181 2.02 10.11 -11.89
C GLU A 181 1.88 11.57 -11.47
N ALA A 182 0.66 12.07 -11.26
CA ALA A 182 0.41 13.43 -10.79
C ALA A 182 1.07 13.67 -9.42
N VAL A 183 0.91 12.73 -8.49
CA VAL A 183 1.54 12.79 -7.17
C VAL A 183 3.07 12.83 -7.26
N PHE A 184 3.67 11.98 -8.10
CA PHE A 184 5.12 11.96 -8.26
C PHE A 184 5.67 13.19 -8.97
N ASP A 185 4.99 13.68 -10.01
CA ASP A 185 5.36 14.91 -10.71
C ASP A 185 5.28 16.10 -9.74
N PHE A 186 4.21 16.21 -8.96
CA PHE A 186 4.05 17.24 -7.93
C PHE A 186 5.20 17.21 -6.91
N CYS A 187 5.49 16.03 -6.34
CA CYS A 187 6.57 15.86 -5.37
C CYS A 187 7.93 16.23 -5.96
N LYS A 188 8.22 15.78 -7.19
CA LYS A 188 9.47 16.07 -7.90
C LYS A 188 9.65 17.56 -8.17
N GLN A 189 8.62 18.23 -8.69
CA GLN A 189 8.66 19.66 -9.01
C GLN A 189 8.90 20.53 -7.76
N ARG A 190 8.34 20.11 -6.62
CA ARG A 190 8.44 20.83 -5.35
C ARG A 190 9.63 20.39 -4.48
N GLY A 191 10.36 19.34 -4.88
CA GLY A 191 11.44 18.77 -4.07
C GLY A 191 10.98 18.13 -2.77
N ILE A 192 9.76 17.60 -2.73
CA ILE A 192 9.14 16.98 -1.55
C ILE A 192 9.36 15.47 -1.64
N ALA A 193 9.79 14.86 -0.52
CA ALA A 193 9.93 13.42 -0.38
C ALA A 193 9.10 12.94 0.83
N PRO A 194 7.77 12.79 0.66
CA PRO A 194 6.89 12.46 1.78
C PRO A 194 7.08 11.00 2.20
N LEU A 195 6.81 10.71 3.48
CA LEU A 195 6.62 9.34 3.92
C LEU A 195 5.24 8.87 3.46
N ILE A 196 5.18 8.20 2.31
CA ILE A 196 3.94 7.63 1.77
C ILE A 196 3.60 6.34 2.52
N GLU A 197 2.40 6.31 3.11
CA GLU A 197 1.79 5.15 3.75
C GLU A 197 0.71 4.56 2.81
N ARG A 198 0.52 3.24 2.84
CA ARG A 198 -0.44 2.53 1.96
C ARG A 198 -1.49 1.80 2.79
N VAL A 199 -2.73 1.81 2.30
CA VAL A 199 -3.84 1.04 2.85
C VAL A 199 -4.38 0.13 1.76
N GLY A 200 -3.99 -1.14 1.85
CA GLY A 200 -4.26 -2.09 0.77
C GLY A 200 -3.52 -1.72 -0.53
N PRO A 201 -3.96 -2.28 -1.66
CA PRO A 201 -3.31 -2.06 -2.94
C PRO A 201 -3.64 -0.71 -3.58
N ASP A 202 -4.67 0.02 -3.14
CA ASP A 202 -5.18 1.18 -3.89
C ASP A 202 -4.82 2.50 -3.18
N GLN A 203 -5.24 2.66 -1.93
CA GLN A 203 -5.17 3.95 -1.24
C GLN A 203 -3.76 4.24 -0.70
N ALA A 204 -3.35 5.49 -0.81
CA ALA A 204 -2.12 6.02 -0.21
C ALA A 204 -2.41 7.30 0.58
N PHE A 205 -1.60 7.60 1.60
CA PHE A 205 -1.67 8.89 2.27
C PHE A 205 -0.31 9.30 2.82
N TRP A 206 -0.15 10.57 3.18
CA TRP A 206 0.95 11.01 4.03
C TRP A 206 0.54 12.16 4.95
N ILE A 207 1.32 12.35 6.01
CA ILE A 207 1.21 13.51 6.90
C ILE A 207 2.21 14.57 6.44
N LYS A 208 1.74 15.78 6.11
CA LYS A 208 2.57 16.91 5.69
C LYS A 208 3.62 17.22 6.76
N GLY A 209 4.86 17.40 6.32
CA GLY A 209 6.03 17.56 7.19
C GLY A 209 6.71 16.26 7.61
N ARG A 210 6.06 15.09 7.45
CA ARG A 210 6.63 13.79 7.82
C ARG A 210 7.33 13.14 6.63
N THR A 211 8.65 13.00 6.73
CA THR A 211 9.51 12.38 5.70
C THR A 211 10.15 11.07 6.15
N HIS A 212 10.01 10.70 7.44
CA HIS A 212 10.55 9.46 7.99
C HIS A 212 9.85 9.02 9.27
N ASN A 213 10.12 7.78 9.70
CA ASN A 213 9.62 7.20 10.95
C ASN A 213 10.55 7.40 12.17
N ARG A 214 11.69 8.09 12.00
CA ARG A 214 12.63 8.29 13.12
C ARG A 214 11.95 9.07 14.25
N GLY A 215 12.14 8.61 15.48
CA GLY A 215 11.57 9.24 16.68
C GLY A 215 10.17 8.76 17.06
N LEU A 216 9.58 7.80 16.33
CA LEU A 216 8.37 7.12 16.79
C LEU A 216 8.70 6.08 17.86
N ASP A 217 7.80 5.91 18.82
CA ASP A 217 7.89 4.81 19.77
C ASP A 217 7.66 3.47 19.04
N HIS A 218 8.66 2.60 19.12
CA HIS A 218 8.70 1.27 18.50
C HIS A 218 8.38 0.14 19.50
N THR A 219 7.83 0.45 20.68
CA THR A 219 7.30 -0.56 21.63
C THR A 219 6.38 -1.58 20.96
N TRP A 220 5.58 -1.15 19.97
CA TRP A 220 4.74 -2.03 19.16
C TRP A 220 5.51 -3.11 18.39
N VAL A 221 6.79 -2.89 18.06
CA VAL A 221 7.63 -3.92 17.40
C VAL A 221 7.85 -5.08 18.36
N GLN A 222 8.04 -4.80 19.65
CA GLN A 222 8.12 -5.84 20.66
C GLN A 222 6.78 -6.55 20.86
N GLU A 223 5.67 -5.81 20.82
CA GLU A 223 4.32 -6.41 20.85
C GLU A 223 4.05 -7.28 19.62
N PHE A 224 4.48 -6.87 18.42
CA PHE A 224 4.38 -7.64 17.18
C PHE A 224 5.20 -8.93 17.22
N ILE A 225 6.45 -8.86 17.70
CA ILE A 225 7.28 -10.05 17.93
C ILE A 225 6.57 -11.04 18.88
N ASN A 226 5.81 -10.52 19.85
CA ASN A 226 5.08 -11.33 20.83
C ASN A 226 3.69 -11.80 20.35
N ALA A 227 3.05 -11.06 19.44
CA ALA A 227 1.73 -11.33 18.89
C ALA A 227 1.81 -12.35 17.75
N LYS A 228 1.87 -13.63 18.11
CA LYS A 228 1.90 -14.78 17.21
C LYS A 228 0.77 -14.74 16.17
N HIS A 229 1.07 -14.89 14.88
CA HIS A 229 0.06 -15.15 13.85
C HIS A 229 -0.33 -16.64 13.84
N PRO A 230 -1.63 -16.99 13.94
CA PRO A 230 -2.11 -18.33 13.65
C PRO A 230 -2.08 -18.59 12.13
N ASN A 231 -1.48 -19.71 11.72
CA ASN A 231 -1.47 -20.18 10.34
C ASN A 231 -2.86 -20.72 9.93
N ASP A 232 -3.50 -20.10 8.94
CA ASP A 232 -4.71 -20.64 8.30
C ASP A 232 -4.36 -21.60 7.14
N GLN A 233 -5.03 -22.75 7.11
CA GLN A 233 -4.71 -23.90 6.26
C GLN A 233 -5.47 -23.89 4.92
N ALA A 234 -4.72 -23.88 3.82
CA ALA A 234 -5.07 -24.53 2.56
C ALA A 234 -3.77 -24.93 1.83
N SER A 235 -3.66 -26.20 1.43
CA SER A 235 -2.41 -26.81 0.93
C SER A 235 -2.39 -27.01 -0.59
N SER A 236 -1.25 -26.69 -1.20
CA SER A 236 -0.86 -27.06 -2.57
C SER A 236 -0.13 -28.42 -2.59
N PRO A 237 -0.13 -29.20 -3.68
CA PRO A 237 0.69 -30.42 -3.81
C PRO A 237 2.21 -30.17 -3.78
N LEU A 238 2.64 -28.92 -3.97
CA LEU A 238 4.04 -28.48 -3.77
C LEU A 238 4.27 -27.83 -2.40
N ASP A 239 3.23 -27.71 -1.55
CA ASP A 239 3.47 -27.28 -0.19
C ASP A 239 4.13 -28.43 0.56
N PRO A 240 5.35 -28.24 1.10
CA PRO A 240 5.83 -29.19 2.08
C PRO A 240 4.80 -29.25 3.22
N PRO A 241 4.64 -30.43 3.87
CA PRO A 241 3.70 -30.60 4.99
C PRO A 241 3.97 -29.60 6.14
N ARG A 242 5.10 -28.90 6.08
CA ARG A 242 5.59 -27.91 7.02
C ARG A 242 6.43 -26.89 6.24
N ARG A 243 6.08 -25.60 6.31
CA ARG A 243 6.85 -24.50 5.68
C ARG A 243 7.47 -23.64 6.78
N LEU A 244 8.80 -23.56 6.81
CA LEU A 244 9.51 -22.61 7.68
C LEU A 244 9.42 -21.22 7.05
N SER A 245 8.66 -20.32 7.67
CA SER A 245 8.38 -19.02 7.08
C SER A 245 7.97 -17.99 8.12
N MET A 246 8.39 -16.74 7.88
CA MET A 246 7.85 -15.54 8.52
C MET A 246 6.79 -14.83 7.68
N MET A 247 6.63 -15.24 6.41
CA MET A 247 5.71 -14.59 5.48
C MET A 247 4.27 -15.00 5.76
N ALA A 248 3.36 -14.03 5.71
CA ALA A 248 1.93 -14.28 5.71
C ALA A 248 1.52 -15.11 4.48
N LYS A 249 0.44 -15.89 4.61
CA LYS A 249 -0.07 -16.69 3.48
C LYS A 249 -0.51 -15.82 2.30
N SER A 250 -0.97 -14.60 2.55
CA SER A 250 -1.30 -13.62 1.51
C SER A 250 -0.07 -13.22 0.69
N GLU A 251 1.08 -12.98 1.33
CA GLU A 251 2.35 -12.69 0.63
C GLU A 251 2.79 -13.87 -0.23
N GLN A 252 2.74 -15.09 0.35
CA GLN A 252 3.07 -16.31 -0.37
C GLN A 252 2.14 -16.52 -1.58
N THR A 253 0.85 -16.25 -1.42
CA THR A 253 -0.16 -16.37 -2.47
C THR A 253 0.06 -15.35 -3.58
N TYR A 254 0.36 -14.10 -3.21
CA TYR A 254 0.68 -13.05 -4.16
C TYR A 254 1.88 -13.42 -5.04
N ILE A 255 2.99 -13.87 -4.43
CA ILE A 255 4.19 -14.30 -5.16
C ILE A 255 3.87 -15.46 -6.10
N THR A 256 3.12 -16.46 -5.63
CA THR A 256 2.69 -17.59 -6.48
C THR A 256 1.84 -17.12 -7.65
N GLN A 257 0.84 -16.27 -7.41
CA GLN A 257 -0.04 -15.75 -8.46
C GLN A 257 0.70 -14.86 -9.45
N TYR A 258 1.67 -14.06 -9.00
CA TYR A 258 2.51 -13.25 -9.87
C TYR A 258 3.31 -14.17 -10.82
N CYS A 259 4.04 -15.14 -10.27
CA CYS A 259 4.81 -16.08 -11.09
C CYS A 259 3.93 -16.95 -12.00
N GLN A 260 2.69 -17.22 -11.61
CA GLN A 260 1.74 -17.98 -12.44
C GLN A 260 1.15 -17.15 -13.59
N ASN A 261 0.72 -15.92 -13.31
CA ASN A 261 -0.18 -15.17 -14.20
C ASN A 261 0.49 -13.96 -14.87
N ARG A 262 1.61 -13.46 -14.32
CA ARG A 262 2.29 -12.23 -14.76
C ARG A 262 3.72 -12.48 -15.24
N PHE A 263 4.37 -13.57 -14.82
CA PHE A 263 5.72 -13.88 -15.28
C PHE A 263 5.69 -14.42 -16.73
N GLU A 264 6.20 -13.62 -17.64
CA GLU A 264 6.24 -13.81 -19.08
C GLU A 264 7.52 -14.48 -19.57
N ASN A 265 8.55 -14.59 -18.72
CA ASN A 265 9.85 -15.17 -19.05
C ASN A 265 10.64 -14.31 -20.08
N GLN A 266 10.61 -13.00 -19.88
CA GLN A 266 11.46 -11.98 -20.51
C GLN A 266 12.76 -11.72 -19.73
N GLY A 267 12.87 -12.23 -18.50
CA GLY A 267 14.07 -12.12 -17.68
C GLY A 267 14.18 -13.18 -16.58
N LYS A 268 15.11 -12.97 -15.65
CA LYS A 268 15.30 -13.82 -14.46
C LYS A 268 14.43 -13.34 -13.29
N ILE A 269 14.19 -14.25 -12.36
CA ILE A 269 13.69 -13.95 -11.03
C ILE A 269 14.90 -13.84 -10.10
N VAL A 270 15.01 -12.75 -9.36
CA VAL A 270 16.10 -12.54 -8.40
C VAL A 270 15.49 -12.33 -7.02
N GLU A 271 15.89 -13.16 -6.06
CA GLU A 271 15.46 -13.12 -4.67
C GLU A 271 16.66 -12.73 -3.81
N LEU A 272 16.57 -11.56 -3.14
CA LEU A 272 17.61 -11.03 -2.29
C LEU A 272 17.20 -11.19 -0.82
N GLY A 273 17.84 -12.11 -0.09
CA GLY A 273 17.50 -12.49 1.28
C GLY A 273 16.51 -13.64 1.34
N CYS A 274 16.89 -14.82 0.81
CA CYS A 274 15.96 -15.96 0.70
C CYS A 274 15.70 -16.70 2.02
N TRP A 275 16.52 -16.50 3.06
CA TRP A 275 16.43 -17.18 4.36
C TRP A 275 16.12 -18.68 4.21
N LEU A 276 15.01 -19.19 4.77
CA LEU A 276 14.61 -20.61 4.71
C LEU A 276 13.73 -20.97 3.48
N GLY A 277 13.63 -20.07 2.50
CA GLY A 277 13.13 -20.39 1.15
C GLY A 277 11.62 -20.36 0.95
N SER A 278 10.87 -19.73 1.86
CA SER A 278 9.41 -19.60 1.70
C SER A 278 9.02 -18.83 0.43
N ALA A 279 9.70 -17.72 0.12
CA ALA A 279 9.47 -16.96 -1.10
C ALA A 279 9.96 -17.75 -2.34
N THR A 280 11.17 -18.34 -2.28
CA THR A 280 11.68 -19.27 -3.30
C THR A 280 10.65 -20.34 -3.70
N LEU A 281 10.07 -21.04 -2.71
CA LEU A 281 9.06 -22.07 -2.92
C LEU A 281 7.81 -21.50 -3.58
N SER A 282 7.31 -20.35 -3.10
CA SER A 282 6.14 -19.69 -3.68
C SER A 282 6.35 -19.28 -5.15
N MET A 283 7.54 -18.79 -5.51
CA MET A 283 7.90 -18.46 -6.89
C MET A 283 7.88 -19.71 -7.76
N ALA A 284 8.57 -20.78 -7.33
CA ALA A 284 8.63 -22.04 -8.06
C ALA A 284 7.23 -22.67 -8.24
N GLN A 285 6.37 -22.61 -7.22
CA GLN A 285 4.98 -23.05 -7.29
C GLN A 285 4.20 -22.35 -8.40
N GLY A 286 4.35 -21.03 -8.52
CA GLY A 286 3.70 -20.24 -9.57
C GLY A 286 4.17 -20.64 -10.97
N LEU A 287 5.49 -20.84 -11.14
CA LEU A 287 6.06 -21.28 -12.41
C LEU A 287 5.56 -22.67 -12.84
N VAL A 288 5.49 -23.62 -11.89
CA VAL A 288 4.94 -24.95 -12.16
C VAL A 288 3.46 -24.87 -12.53
N ALA A 289 2.67 -24.06 -11.81
CA ALA A 289 1.24 -23.86 -12.11
C ALA A 289 1.01 -23.23 -13.49
N ALA A 290 1.93 -22.40 -13.97
CA ALA A 290 1.92 -21.86 -15.33
C ALA A 290 2.38 -22.87 -16.41
N GLY A 291 2.67 -24.12 -16.05
CA GLY A 291 3.14 -25.14 -16.98
C GLY A 291 4.55 -24.89 -17.51
N ARG A 292 5.35 -24.05 -16.83
CA ARG A 292 6.74 -23.80 -17.21
C ARG A 292 7.59 -25.06 -16.94
N ARG A 293 8.72 -25.17 -17.63
CA ARG A 293 9.68 -26.26 -17.42
C ARG A 293 10.85 -25.78 -16.55
N PRO A 294 11.41 -26.64 -15.68
CA PRO A 294 12.52 -26.26 -14.82
C PRO A 294 13.77 -25.90 -15.63
N THR A 295 14.23 -24.69 -15.40
CA THR A 295 15.53 -24.12 -15.76
C THR A 295 15.90 -23.18 -14.62
N PRO A 296 17.19 -22.96 -14.30
CA PRO A 296 17.56 -21.98 -13.29
C PRO A 296 17.05 -20.57 -13.69
N LEU A 297 15.91 -20.22 -13.11
CA LEU A 297 15.18 -18.97 -13.33
C LEU A 297 15.17 -18.13 -12.06
N ILE A 298 15.23 -18.77 -10.90
CA ILE A 298 15.25 -18.11 -9.59
C ILE A 298 16.70 -18.05 -9.11
N HIS A 299 17.25 -16.84 -9.00
CA HIS A 299 18.56 -16.59 -8.42
C HIS A 299 18.36 -16.15 -6.97
N ALA A 300 18.60 -17.06 -6.02
CA ALA A 300 18.37 -16.85 -4.60
C ALA A 300 19.67 -16.50 -3.89
N TYR A 301 19.72 -15.31 -3.30
CA TYR A 301 20.87 -14.77 -2.58
C TYR A 301 20.61 -14.74 -1.08
N ASP A 302 21.57 -15.17 -0.30
CA ASP A 302 21.62 -14.94 1.16
C ASP A 302 23.07 -15.09 1.65
N ILE A 303 23.36 -14.51 2.82
CA ILE A 303 24.64 -14.73 3.50
C ILE A 303 24.69 -16.13 4.14
N PHE A 304 23.54 -16.75 4.37
CA PHE A 304 23.37 -18.09 4.96
C PHE A 304 24.03 -18.28 6.32
N ILE A 305 24.16 -17.20 7.11
CA ILE A 305 24.71 -17.23 8.46
C ILE A 305 23.58 -17.13 9.48
N TRP A 306 23.53 -18.11 10.38
CA TRP A 306 22.53 -18.18 11.43
C TRP A 306 22.84 -17.18 12.55
N ASP A 307 21.81 -16.54 13.06
CA ASP A 307 21.84 -15.78 14.31
C ASP A 307 20.80 -16.39 15.26
N ASN A 308 21.14 -16.55 16.54
CA ASN A 308 20.24 -17.22 17.49
C ASN A 308 18.90 -16.51 17.66
N SER A 309 18.83 -15.20 17.39
CA SER A 309 17.58 -14.43 17.37
C SER A 309 16.59 -14.97 16.32
N MET A 310 17.08 -15.58 15.23
CA MET A 310 16.25 -16.15 14.17
C MET A 310 15.38 -17.30 14.66
N THR A 311 15.78 -17.97 15.74
CA THR A 311 15.02 -19.06 16.37
C THR A 311 13.63 -18.59 16.80
N ALA A 312 13.49 -17.34 17.23
CA ALA A 312 12.21 -16.76 17.63
C ALA A 312 11.20 -16.75 16.47
N PHE A 313 11.69 -16.67 15.23
CA PHE A 313 10.87 -16.58 14.02
C PHE A 313 10.49 -17.93 13.40
N LEU A 314 10.96 -19.04 13.97
CA LEU A 314 10.55 -20.37 13.52
C LEU A 314 9.11 -20.72 13.92
N GLY A 315 8.43 -19.91 14.74
CA GLY A 315 7.07 -20.20 15.18
C GLY A 315 6.95 -21.53 15.95
N GLY A 316 8.02 -21.94 16.64
CA GLY A 316 8.12 -23.22 17.37
C GLY A 316 8.39 -24.44 16.48
N GLN A 317 8.61 -24.24 15.18
CA GLN A 317 8.89 -25.30 14.22
C GLN A 317 10.39 -25.70 14.32
N PRO A 318 10.76 -26.95 14.67
CA PRO A 318 12.16 -27.36 14.86
C PRO A 318 12.97 -27.49 13.55
N LEU A 319 14.20 -26.97 13.51
CA LEU A 319 15.15 -27.23 12.42
C LEU A 319 15.50 -28.72 12.29
N SER A 320 16.03 -29.14 11.15
CA SER A 320 16.45 -30.53 10.95
C SER A 320 17.68 -30.91 11.80
N TYR A 321 18.43 -29.91 12.28
CA TYR A 321 19.60 -30.04 13.14
C TYR A 321 19.79 -28.72 13.92
N PRO A 322 20.47 -28.73 15.09
CA PRO A 322 20.74 -27.52 15.83
C PRO A 322 21.67 -26.59 15.05
N LEU A 323 21.43 -25.29 15.17
CA LEU A 323 22.29 -24.22 14.63
C LEU A 323 22.60 -23.23 15.76
N GLU A 324 23.86 -22.82 15.84
CA GLU A 324 24.34 -21.74 16.69
C GLU A 324 24.68 -20.50 15.86
N THR A 325 24.91 -19.37 16.55
CA THR A 325 25.26 -18.12 15.87
C THR A 325 26.58 -18.26 15.13
N GLY A 326 26.59 -17.90 13.85
CA GLY A 326 27.74 -18.07 12.96
C GLY A 326 27.70 -19.36 12.14
N ASP A 327 26.85 -20.33 12.47
CA ASP A 327 26.71 -21.54 11.68
C ASP A 327 26.06 -21.25 10.33
N SER A 328 26.41 -22.05 9.32
CA SER A 328 25.75 -21.95 8.03
C SER A 328 24.42 -22.68 8.03
N PHE A 329 23.33 -21.97 7.72
CA PHE A 329 22.02 -22.59 7.52
C PHE A 329 21.74 -22.99 6.06
N LEU A 330 22.70 -22.81 5.14
CA LEU A 330 22.57 -23.22 3.74
C LEU A 330 22.11 -24.69 3.58
N PRO A 331 22.62 -25.68 4.34
CA PRO A 331 22.12 -27.05 4.24
C PRO A 331 20.69 -27.23 4.76
N GLN A 332 20.17 -26.31 5.59
CA GLN A 332 18.75 -26.30 5.94
C GLN A 332 17.94 -25.74 4.78
N TYR A 333 18.32 -24.57 4.24
CA TYR A 333 17.65 -23.98 3.08
C TYR A 333 17.53 -24.95 1.90
N LEU A 334 18.62 -25.62 1.52
CA LEU A 334 18.62 -26.60 0.43
C LEU A 334 17.65 -27.77 0.67
N ARG A 335 17.44 -28.17 1.94
CA ARG A 335 16.42 -29.19 2.27
C ARG A 335 15.01 -28.65 2.09
N GLU A 336 14.75 -27.40 2.48
CA GLU A 336 13.43 -26.78 2.35
C GLU A 336 13.04 -26.62 0.87
N ILE A 337 14.00 -26.28 0.00
CA ILE A 337 13.75 -26.07 -1.43
C ILE A 337 13.97 -27.31 -2.30
N GLU A 338 14.19 -28.49 -1.72
CA GLU A 338 14.56 -29.71 -2.44
C GLU A 338 13.57 -30.05 -3.58
N SER A 339 12.27 -29.82 -3.36
CA SER A 339 11.22 -30.06 -4.34
C SER A 339 11.27 -29.15 -5.57
N CYS A 340 11.95 -28.00 -5.47
CA CYS A 340 12.10 -27.04 -6.55
C CYS A 340 13.56 -26.70 -6.90
N LYS A 341 14.54 -27.46 -6.40
CA LYS A 341 15.97 -27.18 -6.59
C LYS A 341 16.39 -26.97 -8.06
N GLU A 342 15.71 -27.62 -9.00
CA GLU A 342 15.99 -27.49 -10.44
C GLU A 342 15.65 -26.10 -11.01
N TRP A 343 14.85 -25.31 -10.29
CA TRP A 343 14.48 -23.95 -10.64
C TRP A 343 15.44 -22.89 -10.10
N VAL A 344 16.28 -23.26 -9.13
CA VAL A 344 16.98 -22.32 -8.26
C VAL A 344 18.48 -22.39 -8.48
N GLN A 345 19.07 -21.23 -8.75
CA GLN A 345 20.51 -21.00 -8.62
C GLN A 345 20.76 -20.28 -7.30
N VAL A 346 21.49 -20.93 -6.39
CA VAL A 346 21.78 -20.39 -5.06
C VAL A 346 23.11 -19.64 -5.07
N HIS A 347 23.11 -18.44 -4.49
CA HIS A 347 24.26 -17.56 -4.36
C HIS A 347 24.50 -17.31 -2.87
N ALA A 348 25.43 -18.06 -2.29
CA ALA A 348 25.79 -17.93 -0.89
C ALA A 348 26.93 -16.93 -0.72
N GLY A 349 26.68 -15.81 -0.05
CA GLY A 349 27.67 -14.75 0.11
C GLY A 349 27.11 -13.46 0.71
N ASP A 350 28.01 -12.58 1.13
CA ASP A 350 27.64 -11.23 1.53
C ASP A 350 27.18 -10.46 0.30
N LEU A 351 25.90 -10.11 0.27
CA LEU A 351 25.27 -9.41 -0.84
C LEU A 351 25.93 -8.04 -1.13
N CYS A 352 26.65 -7.43 -0.17
CA CYS A 352 27.46 -6.23 -0.42
C CYS A 352 28.65 -6.46 -1.38
N GLN A 353 29.03 -7.72 -1.63
CA GLN A 353 30.15 -8.11 -2.48
C GLN A 353 29.68 -8.74 -3.79
N GLU A 354 28.39 -9.08 -3.88
CA GLU A 354 27.79 -9.69 -5.06
C GLU A 354 27.44 -8.65 -6.13
N THR A 355 27.49 -9.07 -7.38
CA THR A 355 27.10 -8.25 -8.54
C THR A 355 26.19 -9.05 -9.45
N TRP A 356 25.20 -8.39 -10.03
CA TRP A 356 24.35 -9.03 -11.03
C TRP A 356 25.04 -9.09 -12.40
N SER A 357 24.80 -10.18 -13.14
CA SER A 357 25.43 -10.45 -14.44
C SER A 357 25.07 -9.43 -15.53
N GLY A 358 24.02 -8.64 -15.31
CA GLY A 358 23.45 -7.71 -16.29
C GLY A 358 22.37 -8.33 -17.18
N GLU A 359 22.00 -9.60 -16.97
CA GLU A 359 20.82 -10.19 -17.60
C GLU A 359 19.54 -9.45 -17.16
N PRO A 360 18.49 -9.36 -18.00
CA PRO A 360 17.24 -8.74 -17.58
C PRO A 360 16.66 -9.40 -16.33
N ILE A 361 16.31 -8.61 -15.32
CA ILE A 361 15.55 -9.07 -14.16
C ILE A 361 14.09 -8.71 -14.40
N GLU A 362 13.22 -9.72 -14.47
CA GLU A 362 11.79 -9.54 -14.66
C GLU A 362 11.04 -9.46 -13.33
N PHE A 363 11.52 -10.19 -12.32
CA PHE A 363 10.96 -10.12 -10.98
C PHE A 363 12.09 -10.05 -9.94
N LEU A 364 12.20 -8.90 -9.28
CA LEU A 364 13.14 -8.67 -8.19
C LEU A 364 12.38 -8.67 -6.85
N PHE A 365 12.62 -9.67 -6.01
CA PHE A 365 12.14 -9.72 -4.63
C PHE A 365 13.25 -9.31 -3.67
N VAL A 366 13.01 -8.30 -2.83
CA VAL A 366 14.03 -7.74 -1.94
C VAL A 366 13.58 -7.81 -0.48
N ASP A 367 14.19 -8.73 0.27
CA ASP A 367 14.09 -8.81 1.74
C ASP A 367 15.48 -8.77 2.41
N ALA A 368 16.45 -8.13 1.75
CA ALA A 368 17.82 -7.99 2.23
C ALA A 368 18.19 -6.55 2.65
N MET A 369 17.33 -5.54 2.44
CA MET A 369 17.63 -4.13 2.75
C MET A 369 17.63 -3.84 4.27
N LYS A 370 18.64 -4.33 4.99
CA LYS A 370 18.76 -4.23 6.45
C LYS A 370 19.77 -3.17 6.92
N SER A 371 20.58 -2.61 6.02
CA SER A 371 21.49 -1.48 6.29
C SER A 371 21.51 -0.48 5.14
N TRP A 372 21.99 0.74 5.40
CA TRP A 372 22.11 1.77 4.37
C TRP A 372 23.06 1.34 3.26
N GLU A 373 24.22 0.81 3.63
CA GLU A 373 25.27 0.34 2.73
C GLU A 373 24.74 -0.75 1.81
N LEU A 374 24.08 -1.76 2.40
CA LEU A 374 23.50 -2.87 1.64
C LEU A 374 22.36 -2.40 0.73
N SER A 375 21.49 -1.51 1.21
CA SER A 375 20.40 -0.96 0.38
C SER A 375 20.93 -0.19 -0.81
N GLN A 376 21.95 0.66 -0.61
CA GLN A 376 22.60 1.40 -1.68
C GLN A 376 23.29 0.47 -2.69
N HIS A 377 23.91 -0.61 -2.20
CA HIS A 377 24.53 -1.61 -3.07
C HIS A 377 23.49 -2.35 -3.92
N ILE A 378 22.41 -2.83 -3.31
CA ILE A 378 21.30 -3.48 -4.01
C ILE A 378 20.74 -2.58 -5.11
N VAL A 379 20.47 -1.31 -4.81
CA VAL A 379 20.00 -0.33 -5.80
C VAL A 379 20.97 -0.19 -6.97
N ARG A 380 22.28 -0.15 -6.71
CA ARG A 380 23.30 0.03 -7.76
C ARG A 380 23.52 -1.23 -8.60
N GLN A 381 23.43 -2.42 -8.01
CA GLN A 381 23.78 -3.66 -8.71
C GLN A 381 22.58 -4.38 -9.33
N PHE A 382 21.40 -4.31 -8.69
CA PHE A 382 20.23 -5.11 -9.07
C PHE A 382 19.04 -4.28 -9.57
N LEU A 383 19.00 -2.96 -9.30
CA LEU A 383 17.94 -2.07 -9.79
C LEU A 383 18.39 -1.15 -10.93
N ARG A 384 19.63 -1.29 -11.42
CA ARG A 384 20.06 -0.54 -12.60
C ARG A 384 19.33 -1.04 -13.84
N ARG A 385 18.68 -0.09 -14.53
CA ARG A 385 18.05 -0.29 -15.84
C ARG A 385 19.08 -0.60 -16.92
#